data_AF-A0A078RV47-F1
#
_entry.id   AF-A0A078RV47-F1
#
_cell.length_a   1.000
_cell.length_b   1.000
_cell.length_c   1.000
_cell.angle_alpha   90.00
_cell.angle_beta   90.00
_cell.angle_gamma   90.00
#
_symmetry.space_group_name_H-M   'P 1'
#
loop_
_entity.id
_entity.type
_entity.pdbx_description
1 polymer ?
#
loop_
_entity_poly.entity_id
_entity_poly.type
_entity_poly.pdbx_seq_one_letter_code
_entity_poly.pdbx_strand_id
1 'polypeptide(L)'
;MKSYVPAEGFIPTADIAVKIAECVLLEIYGKESIEKEKPFSVNLVNGIWVIEGHIPNGNDSALTFCGQSYVEIRKSNGEIIKLLHTK
;
A
#
# COMPACT_ATOMS: atom_id res chain seq x y z
N MET A 1 9.11 7.08 -31.30
CA MET A 1 7.84 6.72 -30.61
C MET A 1 7.47 7.85 -29.69
N LYS A 2 6.19 8.23 -29.58
CA LYS A 2 5.70 9.16 -28.55
C LYS A 2 5.10 8.34 -27.41
N SER A 3 5.52 8.57 -26.18
CA SER A 3 4.91 7.94 -25.00
C SER A 3 3.54 8.57 -24.72
N TYR A 4 2.62 7.77 -24.18
CA TYR A 4 1.33 8.26 -23.70
C TYR A 4 1.39 8.43 -22.19
N VAL A 5 0.95 9.60 -21.71
CA VAL A 5 0.75 9.88 -20.28
C VAL A 5 -0.74 10.12 -20.09
N PRO A 6 -1.43 9.33 -19.25
CA PRO A 6 -2.85 9.57 -18.98
C PRO A 6 -3.06 10.95 -18.32
N ALA A 7 -4.17 11.61 -18.64
CA ALA A 7 -4.49 12.93 -18.06
C ALA A 7 -4.56 12.90 -16.53
N GLU A 8 -5.05 11.78 -15.97
CA GLU A 8 -5.15 11.57 -14.52
C GLU A 8 -3.89 10.95 -13.89
N GLY A 9 -2.79 10.84 -14.64
CA GLY A 9 -1.59 10.14 -14.21
C GLY A 9 -1.69 8.62 -14.35
N PHE A 10 -0.58 7.93 -14.13
CA PHE A 10 -0.50 6.47 -14.31
C PHE A 10 -1.27 5.68 -13.25
N ILE A 11 -1.49 6.25 -12.06
CA ILE A 11 -2.23 5.61 -10.94
C ILE A 11 -3.50 6.42 -10.63
N PRO A 12 -4.50 6.46 -11.53
CA PRO A 12 -5.60 7.41 -11.44
C PRO A 12 -6.57 7.12 -10.29
N THR A 13 -6.61 5.90 -9.75
CA THR A 13 -7.60 5.47 -8.76
C THR A 13 -6.96 4.80 -7.55
N ALA A 14 -7.68 4.83 -6.44
CA ALA A 14 -7.30 4.16 -5.20
C ALA A 14 -7.16 2.63 -5.38
N ASP A 15 -8.05 2.00 -6.16
CA ASP A 15 -7.98 0.56 -6.47
C ASP A 15 -6.67 0.17 -7.16
N ILE A 16 -6.20 0.97 -8.13
CA ILE A 16 -4.92 0.73 -8.80
C ILE A 16 -3.77 0.93 -7.82
N ALA A 17 -3.82 1.96 -6.98
CA ALA A 17 -2.80 2.21 -5.96
C ALA A 17 -2.68 1.04 -4.97
N VAL A 18 -3.81 0.52 -4.47
CA VAL A 18 -3.85 -0.65 -3.58
C VAL A 18 -3.30 -1.89 -4.27
N LYS A 19 -3.67 -2.18 -5.51
CA LYS A 19 -3.15 -3.33 -6.25
C LYS A 19 -1.62 -3.29 -6.44
N ILE A 20 -1.08 -2.11 -6.71
CA ILE A 20 0.38 -1.92 -6.85
C ILE A 20 1.06 -2.11 -5.50
N ALA A 21 0.55 -1.47 -4.44
CA ALA A 21 1.09 -1.62 -3.08
C ALA A 21 1.07 -3.09 -2.64
N GLU A 22 -0.07 -3.77 -2.82
CA GLU A 22 -0.25 -5.18 -2.48
C GLU A 22 0.73 -6.08 -3.24
N CYS A 23 0.91 -5.88 -4.55
CA CYS A 23 1.87 -6.65 -5.35
C CYS A 23 3.29 -6.60 -4.75
N VAL A 24 3.73 -5.40 -4.37
CA VAL A 24 5.07 -5.20 -3.79
C VAL A 24 5.16 -5.75 -2.37
N LEU A 25 4.12 -5.54 -1.55
CA LEU A 25 4.07 -6.06 -0.19
C LEU A 25 4.06 -7.60 -0.17
N LEU A 26 3.32 -8.24 -1.07
CA LEU A 26 3.28 -9.70 -1.21
C LEU A 26 4.65 -10.28 -1.56
N GLU A 27 5.41 -9.61 -2.42
CA GLU A 27 6.76 -10.03 -2.78
C GLU A 27 7.74 -9.93 -1.60
N ILE A 28 7.62 -8.87 -0.78
CA ILE A 28 8.56 -8.62 0.32
C ILE A 28 8.23 -9.45 1.57
N TYR A 29 6.94 -9.51 1.96
CA TYR A 29 6.51 -10.08 3.25
C TYR A 29 5.73 -11.39 3.12
N GLY A 30 5.39 -11.80 1.90
CA GLY A 30 4.65 -13.02 1.65
C GLY A 30 3.15 -12.89 1.92
N LYS A 31 2.39 -13.80 1.28
CA LYS A 31 0.94 -13.80 1.31
C LYS A 31 0.34 -13.92 2.73
N GLU A 32 0.92 -14.76 3.58
CA GLU A 32 0.36 -15.02 4.90
C GLU A 32 0.37 -13.78 5.80
N SER A 33 1.37 -12.90 5.66
CA SER A 33 1.43 -11.65 6.41
C SER A 33 0.41 -10.64 5.87
N ILE A 34 0.44 -10.41 4.56
CA ILE A 34 -0.32 -9.33 3.93
C ILE A 34 -1.83 -9.58 3.91
N GLU A 35 -2.28 -10.83 3.81
CA GLU A 35 -3.72 -11.15 3.88
C GLU A 35 -4.33 -10.80 5.25
N LYS A 36 -3.54 -10.84 6.34
CA LYS A 36 -4.00 -10.48 7.69
C LYS A 36 -4.17 -8.97 7.87
N GLU A 37 -3.55 -8.17 7.00
CA GLU A 37 -3.57 -6.71 7.04
C GLU A 37 -4.72 -6.11 6.21
N LYS A 38 -5.54 -6.94 5.57
CA LYS A 38 -6.69 -6.47 4.78
C LYS A 38 -7.92 -6.20 5.66
N PRO A 39 -8.83 -5.30 5.24
CA PRO A 39 -8.71 -4.43 4.07
C PRO A 39 -7.74 -3.26 4.30
N PHE A 40 -7.06 -2.83 3.22
CA PHE A 40 -6.21 -1.65 3.27
C PHE A 40 -7.03 -0.36 3.34
N SER A 41 -6.55 0.59 4.14
CA SER A 41 -6.98 1.98 4.06
C SER A 41 -6.20 2.70 2.97
N VAL A 42 -6.85 3.58 2.21
CA VAL A 42 -6.23 4.32 1.11
C VAL A 42 -6.70 5.76 1.08
N ASN A 43 -5.76 6.69 1.07
CA ASN A 43 -6.01 8.13 1.05
C ASN A 43 -5.14 8.81 -0.02
N LEU A 44 -5.64 9.89 -0.62
CA LEU A 44 -4.87 10.73 -1.54
C LEU A 44 -4.50 12.04 -0.86
N VAL A 45 -3.21 12.28 -0.67
CA VAL A 45 -2.69 13.51 -0.06
C VAL A 45 -1.67 14.13 -0.98
N ASN A 46 -1.94 15.34 -1.49
CA ASN A 46 -1.02 16.11 -2.33
C ASN A 46 -0.45 15.31 -3.54
N GLY A 47 -1.29 14.50 -4.18
CA GLY A 47 -0.88 13.67 -5.32
C GLY A 47 -0.10 12.40 -4.96
N ILE A 48 -0.08 12.04 -3.68
CA ILE A 48 0.52 10.81 -3.15
C ILE A 48 -0.60 9.93 -2.60
N TRP A 49 -0.70 8.71 -3.11
CA TRP A 49 -1.50 7.66 -2.51
C TRP A 49 -0.78 7.14 -1.27
N VAL A 50 -1.48 7.15 -0.15
CA VAL A 50 -1.03 6.58 1.13
C VAL A 50 -1.89 5.33 1.39
N ILE A 51 -1.24 4.17 1.49
CA ILE A 51 -1.88 2.87 1.70
C ILE A 51 -1.41 2.30 3.02
N GLU A 52 -2.35 1.90 3.87
CA GLU A 52 -2.08 1.40 5.22
C GLU A 52 -2.77 0.07 5.44
N GLY A 53 -2.03 -0.92 5.94
CA GLY A 53 -2.58 -2.18 6.43
C GLY A 53 -3.46 -1.96 7.66
N HIS A 54 -4.30 -2.93 7.99
CA HIS A 54 -5.14 -2.92 9.18
C HIS A 54 -4.87 -4.16 10.02
N ILE A 55 -4.51 -3.98 11.29
CA ILE A 55 -4.38 -5.08 12.24
C ILE A 55 -5.61 -5.05 13.15
N PRO A 56 -6.47 -6.08 13.15
CA PRO A 56 -7.57 -6.16 14.10
C PRO A 56 -7.01 -6.13 15.54
N ASN A 57 -7.54 -5.24 16.38
CA ASN A 57 -7.18 -5.18 17.81
C ASN A 57 -7.43 -6.55 18.47
N GLY A 58 -6.37 -7.29 18.72
CA GLY A 58 -6.42 -8.49 19.55
C GLY A 58 -6.19 -8.10 21.00
N ASN A 59 -7.20 -8.25 21.85
CA ASN A 59 -7.06 -8.26 23.31
C ASN A 59 -6.29 -9.50 23.81
N ASP A 60 -5.24 -9.93 23.10
CA ASP A 60 -4.38 -11.02 23.51
C ASP A 60 -2.93 -10.58 23.31
N SER A 61 -2.30 -10.28 24.44
CA SER A 61 -0.93 -9.81 24.62
C SER A 61 0.15 -10.85 24.21
N ALA A 62 -0.14 -11.71 23.23
CA ALA A 62 0.74 -12.76 22.74
C ALA A 62 0.95 -12.76 21.20
N LEU A 63 0.28 -11.87 20.45
CA LEU A 63 0.40 -11.75 18.99
C LEU A 63 0.94 -10.39 18.49
N THR A 64 1.49 -9.56 19.39
CA THR A 64 1.94 -8.19 19.11
C THR A 64 3.33 -8.15 18.44
N PHE A 65 3.46 -8.73 17.24
CA PHE A 65 4.67 -8.61 16.40
C PHE A 65 4.35 -8.50 14.89
N CYS A 66 3.09 -8.40 14.51
CA CYS A 66 2.72 -8.23 13.11
C CYS A 66 2.71 -6.73 12.82
N GLY A 67 3.70 -6.27 12.07
CA GLY A 67 3.76 -4.91 11.56
C GLY A 67 2.54 -4.48 10.77
N GLN A 68 2.23 -3.20 10.84
CA GLN A 68 1.30 -2.56 9.93
C GLN A 68 2.11 -2.06 8.71
N SER A 69 1.71 -2.48 7.51
CA SER A 69 2.27 -1.95 6.28
C SER A 69 1.85 -0.49 6.06
N TYR A 70 2.80 0.31 5.55
CA TYR A 70 2.58 1.69 5.13
C TYR A 70 3.32 1.94 3.82
N VAL A 71 2.60 2.39 2.79
CA VAL A 71 3.15 2.62 1.44
C VAL A 71 2.72 3.98 0.91
N GLU A 72 3.67 4.74 0.38
CA GLU A 72 3.43 5.99 -0.35
C GLU A 72 3.73 5.79 -1.85
N ILE A 73 2.76 6.06 -2.73
CA ILE A 73 2.90 5.95 -4.19
C ILE A 73 2.50 7.26 -4.87
N ARG A 74 3.36 7.81 -5.73
CA ARG A 74 3.03 9.01 -6.49
C ARG A 74 1.96 8.72 -7.56
N LYS A 75 0.83 9.43 -7.52
CA LYS A 75 -0.28 9.30 -8.49
C LYS A 75 0.18 9.48 -9.94
N SER A 76 1.09 10.43 -10.18
CA SER A 76 1.45 10.87 -11.51
C SER A 76 2.25 9.82 -12.30
N ASN A 77 3.18 9.11 -11.67
CA ASN A 77 4.15 8.21 -12.33
C ASN A 77 4.29 6.82 -11.71
N GLY A 78 3.62 6.54 -10.59
CA GLY A 78 3.72 5.25 -9.90
C GLY A 78 5.02 5.04 -9.11
N GLU A 79 5.82 6.09 -8.89
CA GLU A 79 6.99 6.03 -8.00
C GLU A 79 6.57 5.62 -6.59
N ILE A 80 7.15 4.54 -6.07
CA ILE A 80 7.03 4.16 -4.66
C ILE A 80 7.99 5.05 -3.87
N ILE A 81 7.45 6.02 -3.15
CA ILE A 81 8.21 7.03 -2.42
C ILE A 81 8.71 6.46 -1.08
N LYS A 82 7.87 5.67 -0.42
CA LYS A 82 8.18 5.07 0.88
C LYS A 82 7.44 3.75 1.04
N LEU A 83 8.09 2.80 1.70
CA LEU A 83 7.49 1.56 2.17
C LEU A 83 8.05 1.24 3.55
N LEU A 84 7.17 1.02 4.52
CA LEU A 84 7.48 0.62 5.89
C LEU A 84 6.64 -0.58 6.28
N HIS A 85 7.15 -1.40 7.19
CA HIS A 85 6.42 -2.43 7.91
C HIS A 85 6.92 -2.39 9.35
N THR A 86 6.04 -2.06 10.30
CA THR A 86 6.43 -1.96 11.71
C THR A 86 6.82 -3.34 12.25
N LYS A 87 7.62 -3.43 13.31
CA LYS A 87 8.06 -4.72 13.86
C LYS A 87 8.00 -4.69 15.38
#